data_AF-A0A1F3AJZ3-F1
#
_entry.id   AF-A0A1F3AJZ3-F1
#
_cell.length_a   1.000
_cell.length_b   1.000
_cell.length_c   1.000
_cell.angle_alpha   90.00
_cell.angle_beta   90.00
_cell.angle_gamma   90.00
#
_symmetry.space_group_name_H-M   'P 1'
#
loop_
_entity.id
_entity.type
_entity.pdbx_description
1 polymer ?
#
loop_
_entity_poly.entity_id
_entity_poly.type
_entity_poly.pdbx_seq_one_letter_code
_entity_poly.pdbx_strand_id
1 'polypeptide(L)'
;MRALVLGSAECLFTDIEVARELFEPDLIVACNDAGVAWPERLDHWATLHPEKFLDWIERRRVAGRSAAGCLWTYGNGRAPAGLSVSRVAEKDGSSGLLCIRVAGLVGGTKIVLCGMPLSAAAHIDGISRDESQRWPFERNLRTYRPVWEANRTGILRNVRSMSGWTADLLGRPDGQWIS
;
A
#
# COMPACT_ATOMS: atom_id res chain seq x y z
N MET A 1 -1.26 17.60 -2.88
CA MET A 1 -0.36 16.56 -3.43
C MET A 1 -1.19 15.31 -3.70
N ARG A 2 -1.23 14.84 -4.94
CA ARG A 2 -1.95 13.63 -5.36
C ARG A 2 -1.04 12.44 -5.17
N ALA A 3 -1.48 11.47 -4.37
CA ALA A 3 -0.70 10.31 -4.00
C ALA A 3 -1.23 9.06 -4.68
N LEU A 4 -0.32 8.23 -5.19
CA LEU A 4 -0.58 6.87 -5.62
C LEU A 4 -0.04 5.90 -4.56
N VAL A 5 -0.93 5.08 -4.01
CA VAL A 5 -0.60 4.09 -2.97
C VAL A 5 -0.67 2.70 -3.59
N LEU A 6 0.46 1.99 -3.54
CA LEU A 6 0.67 0.72 -4.23
C LEU A 6 0.54 -0.45 -3.25
N GLY A 7 -0.47 -1.28 -3.43
CA GLY A 7 -0.61 -2.57 -2.77
C GLY A 7 0.02 -3.69 -3.57
N SER A 8 0.06 -4.89 -2.99
CA SER A 8 0.73 -6.04 -3.64
C SER A 8 -0.22 -6.99 -4.35
N ALA A 9 -1.50 -6.67 -4.54
CA ALA A 9 -2.43 -7.59 -5.21
C ALA A 9 -2.14 -7.69 -6.71
N GLU A 10 -2.50 -8.82 -7.34
CA GLU A 10 -2.25 -9.12 -8.77
C GLU A 10 -2.73 -8.01 -9.72
N CYS A 11 -3.79 -7.27 -9.36
CA CYS A 11 -4.33 -6.16 -10.13
C CYS A 11 -3.50 -4.85 -10.03
N LEU A 12 -2.36 -4.84 -9.33
CA LEU A 12 -1.56 -3.63 -9.10
C LEU A 12 -1.27 -2.86 -10.39
N PHE A 13 -0.65 -3.52 -11.38
CA PHE A 13 -0.19 -2.83 -12.58
C PHE A 13 -1.34 -2.43 -13.50
N THR A 14 -2.38 -3.25 -13.61
CA THR A 14 -3.59 -2.86 -14.34
C THR A 14 -4.31 -1.68 -13.67
N ASP A 15 -4.33 -1.62 -12.34
CA ASP A 15 -4.88 -0.47 -11.61
C ASP A 15 -4.06 0.80 -11.86
N ILE A 16 -2.73 0.70 -11.89
CA ILE A 16 -1.82 1.82 -12.16
C ILE A 16 -2.04 2.38 -13.57
N GLU A 17 -2.15 1.50 -14.58
CA GLU A 17 -2.38 1.91 -15.97
C GLU A 17 -3.62 2.79 -16.08
N VAL A 18 -4.74 2.34 -15.50
CA VAL A 18 -6.00 3.11 -15.51
C VAL A 18 -5.90 4.37 -14.65
N ALA A 19 -5.21 4.33 -13.50
CA ALA A 19 -5.05 5.51 -12.65
C ALA A 19 -4.26 6.64 -13.35
N ARG A 20 -3.27 6.27 -14.18
CA ARG A 20 -2.42 7.21 -14.93
C ARG A 20 -3.17 7.95 -16.04
N GLU A 21 -4.28 7.42 -16.51
CA GLU A 21 -5.17 8.15 -17.43
C GLU A 21 -5.85 9.35 -16.74
N LEU A 22 -5.95 9.35 -15.41
CA LEU A 22 -6.63 10.37 -14.63
C LEU A 22 -5.69 11.47 -14.11
N PHE A 23 -4.45 11.10 -13.74
CA PHE A 23 -3.49 12.04 -13.16
C PHE A 23 -2.05 11.51 -13.17
N GLU A 24 -1.09 12.45 -13.09
CA GLU A 24 0.30 12.15 -12.75
C GLU A 24 0.50 12.25 -11.22
N PRO A 25 1.00 11.22 -10.54
CA PRO A 25 1.20 11.25 -9.11
C PRO A 25 2.37 12.15 -8.68
N ASP A 26 2.12 12.96 -7.66
CA ASP A 26 3.15 13.80 -7.03
C ASP A 26 3.89 13.02 -5.91
N LEU A 27 3.30 11.92 -5.43
CA LEU A 27 3.79 11.09 -4.33
C LEU A 27 3.49 9.59 -4.59
N ILE A 28 4.49 8.72 -4.44
CA ILE A 28 4.35 7.26 -4.51
C ILE A 28 4.63 6.62 -3.14
N VAL A 29 3.65 5.89 -2.61
CA VAL A 29 3.81 5.10 -1.38
C VAL A 29 3.56 3.62 -1.67
N ALA A 30 4.55 2.76 -1.43
CA ALA A 30 4.40 1.33 -1.64
C ALA A 30 4.23 0.54 -0.35
N CYS A 31 3.43 -0.53 -0.43
CA CYS A 31 3.16 -1.49 0.61
C CYS A 31 3.93 -2.79 0.35
N ASN A 32 4.70 -3.27 1.33
CA ASN A 32 5.34 -4.60 1.28
C ASN A 32 6.03 -4.88 -0.08
N ASP A 33 5.74 -6.02 -0.73
CA ASP A 33 6.35 -6.44 -1.99
C ASP A 33 6.10 -5.49 -3.17
N ALA A 34 5.10 -4.59 -3.09
CA ALA A 34 4.91 -3.57 -4.14
C ALA A 34 6.13 -2.65 -4.26
N GLY A 35 6.84 -2.40 -3.15
CA GLY A 35 8.06 -1.61 -3.19
C GLY A 35 9.23 -2.35 -3.82
N VAL A 36 9.20 -3.69 -3.85
CA VAL A 36 10.16 -4.45 -4.67
C VAL A 36 9.78 -4.31 -6.13
N ALA A 37 8.53 -4.62 -6.48
CA ALA A 37 8.07 -4.74 -7.87
C ALA A 37 8.04 -3.41 -8.64
N TRP A 38 7.72 -2.29 -7.97
CA TRP A 38 7.55 -0.98 -8.59
C TRP A 38 8.83 -0.49 -9.28
N PRO A 39 8.87 -0.29 -10.61
CA PRO A 39 10.12 0.01 -11.31
C PRO A 39 10.57 1.47 -11.19
N GLU A 40 9.67 2.39 -10.86
CA GLU A 40 9.95 3.82 -10.90
C GLU A 40 10.32 4.39 -9.52
N ARG A 41 10.33 5.73 -9.40
CA ARG A 41 10.55 6.46 -8.16
C ARG A 41 9.63 5.93 -7.07
N LEU A 42 10.20 5.66 -5.90
CA LEU A 42 9.47 5.27 -4.70
C LEU A 42 9.80 6.23 -3.56
N ASP A 43 8.86 7.09 -3.19
CA ASP A 43 9.08 8.11 -2.16
C ASP A 43 9.03 7.52 -0.76
N HIS A 44 8.04 6.64 -0.54
CA HIS A 44 7.82 6.03 0.76
C HIS A 44 7.50 4.55 0.65
N TRP A 45 8.05 3.76 1.56
CA TRP A 45 7.80 2.33 1.62
C TRP A 45 7.39 1.94 3.03
N ALA A 46 6.19 1.39 3.18
CA ALA A 46 5.63 1.07 4.48
C ALA A 46 5.29 -0.41 4.64
N THR A 47 5.50 -0.92 5.86
CA THR A 47 5.18 -2.31 6.22
C THR A 47 4.95 -2.47 7.72
N LEU A 48 4.17 -3.49 8.08
CA LEU A 48 4.08 -4.01 9.45
C LEU A 48 5.27 -4.91 9.83
N HIS A 49 6.09 -5.30 8.84
CA HIS A 49 7.20 -6.24 8.97
C HIS A 49 8.55 -5.56 8.68
N PRO A 50 9.00 -4.62 9.53
CA PRO A 50 10.23 -3.88 9.27
C PRO A 50 11.47 -4.79 9.20
N GLU A 51 11.42 -5.99 9.79
CA GLU A 51 12.43 -7.03 9.68
C GLU A 51 12.69 -7.48 8.23
N LYS A 52 11.72 -7.30 7.32
CA LYS A 52 11.83 -7.69 5.91
C LYS A 52 12.52 -6.64 5.03
N PHE A 53 12.72 -5.42 5.53
CA PHE A 53 13.23 -4.34 4.68
C PHE A 53 14.61 -4.62 4.09
N LEU A 54 15.53 -5.29 4.82
CA LEU A 54 16.86 -5.58 4.26
C LEU A 54 16.77 -6.49 3.02
N ASP A 55 15.97 -7.56 3.10
CA ASP A 55 15.72 -8.45 1.96
C ASP A 55 15.08 -7.69 0.79
N TRP A 56 14.02 -6.92 1.07
CA TRP A 56 13.31 -6.19 0.05
C TRP A 56 14.15 -5.09 -0.62
N ILE A 57 14.98 -4.37 0.15
CA ILE A 57 15.92 -3.38 -0.39
C ILE A 57 16.93 -4.05 -1.32
N GLU A 58 17.47 -5.20 -0.91
CA GLU A 58 18.41 -5.95 -1.74
C GLU A 58 17.75 -6.48 -3.02
N ARG A 59 16.54 -7.06 -2.93
CA ARG A 59 15.76 -7.49 -4.10
C ARG A 59 15.47 -6.33 -5.05
N ARG A 60 15.13 -5.15 -4.53
CA ARG A 60 14.92 -3.93 -5.33
C ARG A 60 16.22 -3.49 -6.03
N ARG A 61 17.35 -3.52 -5.32
CA ARG A 61 18.69 -3.17 -5.85
C ARG A 61 19.13 -4.14 -6.95
N VAL A 62 19.00 -5.45 -6.73
CA VAL A 62 19.35 -6.50 -7.70
C VAL A 62 18.51 -6.38 -8.97
N ALA A 63 17.25 -5.96 -8.85
CA ALA A 63 16.39 -5.67 -9.99
C ALA A 63 16.73 -4.35 -10.73
N GLY A 64 17.82 -3.67 -10.38
CA GLY A 64 18.27 -2.44 -11.03
C GLY A 64 17.40 -1.21 -10.73
N ARG A 65 16.57 -1.26 -9.68
CA ARG A 65 15.65 -0.18 -9.31
C ARG A 65 16.32 0.80 -8.35
N SER A 66 15.93 2.08 -8.44
CA SER A 66 16.42 3.13 -7.54
C SER A 66 16.06 2.85 -6.08
N ALA A 67 16.87 3.32 -5.13
CA ALA A 67 16.54 3.19 -3.71
C ALA A 67 15.21 3.89 -3.36
N ALA A 68 14.49 3.34 -2.38
CA ALA A 68 13.30 4.00 -1.82
C ALA A 68 13.73 5.21 -0.97
N GLY A 69 12.87 6.23 -0.90
CA GLY A 69 13.11 7.44 -0.10
C GLY A 69 13.09 7.18 1.41
N CYS A 70 11.89 7.10 2.01
CA CYS A 70 11.73 6.85 3.45
C CYS A 70 11.03 5.51 3.73
N LEU A 71 11.49 4.82 4.76
CA LEU A 71 10.91 3.57 5.24
C LEU A 71 9.99 3.83 6.44
N TRP A 72 8.86 3.13 6.50
CA TRP A 72 7.83 3.36 7.50
C TRP A 72 7.32 2.06 8.14
N THR A 73 7.04 2.12 9.44
CA THR A 73 6.36 1.04 10.18
C THR A 73 5.50 1.59 11.31
N TYR A 74 4.72 0.74 11.98
CA TYR A 74 4.01 1.11 13.20
C TYR A 74 4.86 0.89 14.46
N GLY A 75 4.69 1.78 15.46
CA GLY A 75 5.09 1.58 16.85
C GLY A 75 6.52 1.04 17.04
N ASN A 76 6.72 0.12 18.00
CA ASN A 76 8.03 -0.43 18.41
C ASN A 76 8.54 -1.61 17.56
N GLY A 77 8.11 -1.76 16.30
CA GLY A 77 8.63 -2.84 15.45
C GLY A 77 10.15 -2.87 15.42
N ARG A 78 10.76 -4.04 15.62
CA ARG A 78 12.23 -4.18 15.68
C ARG A 78 12.79 -4.10 14.26
N ALA A 79 13.13 -2.89 13.84
CA ALA A 79 13.83 -2.66 12.59
C ALA A 79 15.24 -3.28 12.66
N PRO A 80 15.77 -3.77 11.53
CA PRO A 80 17.16 -4.21 11.44
C PRO A 80 18.13 -3.12 11.91
N ALA A 81 19.21 -3.53 12.59
CA ALA A 81 20.23 -2.61 13.07
C ALA A 81 20.84 -1.81 11.91
N GLY A 82 21.03 -0.50 12.11
CA GLY A 82 21.56 0.40 11.08
C GLY A 82 20.55 0.87 10.02
N LEU A 83 19.31 0.37 10.05
CA LEU A 83 18.27 0.82 9.13
C LEU A 83 17.44 1.96 9.75
N SER A 84 17.40 3.12 9.09
CA SER A 84 16.53 4.23 9.49
C SER A 84 15.10 3.97 9.05
N VAL A 85 14.17 3.88 10.00
CA VAL A 85 12.74 3.63 9.75
C VAL A 85 11.90 4.59 10.59
N SER A 86 11.07 5.37 9.92
CA SER A 86 10.09 6.27 10.54
C SER A 86 8.91 5.48 11.12
N ARG A 87 8.30 6.01 12.19
CA ARG A 87 7.29 5.29 12.97
C ARG A 87 5.98 6.07 13.03
N VAL A 88 4.88 5.40 12.70
CA VAL A 88 3.52 5.88 12.95
C VAL A 88 3.05 5.32 14.30
N ALA A 89 2.59 6.19 15.19
CA ALA A 89 2.24 5.83 16.57
C ALA A 89 0.95 4.99 16.65
N GLU A 90 -0.09 5.41 15.92
CA GLU A 90 -1.38 4.73 15.86
C GLU A 90 -1.26 3.42 15.07
N LYS A 91 -1.72 2.31 15.63
CA LYS A 91 -1.75 0.99 14.98
C LYS A 91 -3.17 0.67 14.57
N ASP A 92 -3.38 0.43 13.28
CA ASP A 92 -4.67 -0.04 12.82
C ASP A 92 -4.59 -0.93 11.59
N GLY A 93 -5.28 -2.06 11.73
CA GLY A 93 -5.64 -3.02 10.70
C GLY A 93 -4.46 -3.64 9.97
N SER A 94 -4.11 -3.05 8.83
CA SER A 94 -3.28 -3.67 7.79
C SER A 94 -2.18 -2.74 7.27
N SER A 95 -1.18 -3.31 6.59
CA SER A 95 -0.14 -2.51 5.90
C SER A 95 -0.73 -1.49 4.91
N GLY A 96 -1.91 -1.77 4.33
CA GLY A 96 -2.59 -0.82 3.45
C GLY A 96 -3.05 0.45 4.17
N LEU A 97 -3.66 0.31 5.36
CA LEU A 97 -4.03 1.47 6.19
C LEU A 97 -2.79 2.25 6.65
N LEU A 98 -1.69 1.56 6.97
CA LEU A 98 -0.41 2.22 7.27
C LEU A 98 0.06 3.07 6.08
N CYS A 99 0.03 2.55 4.85
CA CYS A 99 0.43 3.31 3.67
C CYS A 99 -0.42 4.55 3.46
N ILE A 100 -1.73 4.44 3.67
CA ILE A 100 -2.66 5.58 3.58
C ILE A 100 -2.34 6.64 4.64
N ARG A 101 -2.06 6.22 5.87
CA ARG A 101 -1.63 7.13 6.94
C ARG A 101 -0.33 7.83 6.59
N VAL A 102 0.66 7.08 6.09
CA VAL A 102 1.94 7.65 5.62
C VAL A 102 1.68 8.68 4.53
N ALA A 103 0.88 8.34 3.51
CA ALA A 103 0.53 9.27 2.44
C ALA A 103 -0.11 10.56 2.98
N GLY A 104 -1.02 10.46 3.95
CA GLY A 104 -1.62 11.64 4.60
C GLY A 104 -0.62 12.45 5.43
N LEU A 105 0.23 11.79 6.21
CA LEU A 105 1.24 12.43 7.08
C LEU A 105 2.27 13.24 6.29
N VAL A 106 2.63 12.77 5.09
CA VAL A 106 3.60 13.45 4.22
C VAL A 106 2.95 14.45 3.25
N GLY A 107 1.66 14.77 3.44
CA GLY A 107 0.97 15.85 2.71
C GLY A 107 0.09 15.41 1.54
N GLY A 108 -0.19 14.12 1.39
CA GLY A 108 -1.14 13.60 0.42
C GLY A 108 -2.57 14.08 0.74
N THR A 109 -3.18 14.79 -0.21
CA THR A 109 -4.52 15.39 -0.06
C THR A 109 -5.61 14.67 -0.85
N LYS A 110 -5.20 13.95 -1.91
CA LYS A 110 -6.03 13.04 -2.71
C LYS A 110 -5.23 11.75 -2.88
N ILE A 111 -5.75 10.62 -2.43
CA ILE A 111 -5.02 9.35 -2.39
C ILE A 111 -5.75 8.32 -3.24
N VAL A 112 -5.07 7.76 -4.24
CA VAL A 112 -5.58 6.68 -5.09
C VAL A 112 -4.89 5.37 -4.75
N LEU A 113 -5.68 4.34 -4.45
CA LEU A 113 -5.17 2.99 -4.17
C LEU A 113 -5.13 2.15 -5.46
N CYS A 114 -3.99 1.52 -5.72
CA CYS A 114 -3.80 0.52 -6.77
C CYS A 114 -3.32 -0.79 -6.15
N GLY A 115 -3.82 -1.95 -6.60
CA GLY A 115 -3.39 -3.24 -6.06
C GLY A 115 -3.83 -3.49 -4.61
N MET A 116 -4.92 -2.85 -4.17
CA MET A 116 -5.48 -3.00 -2.82
C MET A 116 -6.98 -3.39 -2.82
N PRO A 117 -7.41 -4.45 -3.53
CA PRO A 117 -8.82 -4.80 -3.67
C PRO A 117 -9.47 -5.33 -2.39
N LEU A 118 -8.66 -5.69 -1.37
CA LEU A 118 -9.08 -6.40 -0.16
C LEU A 118 -10.01 -7.59 -0.50
N SER A 119 -9.48 -8.49 -1.33
CA SER A 119 -10.12 -9.70 -1.86
C SER A 119 -9.15 -10.89 -1.78
N ALA A 120 -9.65 -12.12 -1.91
CA ALA A 120 -8.84 -13.35 -1.90
C ALA A 120 -7.98 -13.56 -3.16
N ALA A 121 -7.80 -12.51 -3.97
CA ALA A 121 -6.94 -12.51 -5.15
C ALA A 121 -5.47 -12.75 -4.77
N ALA A 122 -4.67 -13.19 -5.75
CA ALA A 122 -3.25 -13.43 -5.53
C ALA A 122 -2.47 -12.10 -5.37
N HIS A 123 -1.22 -12.24 -4.94
CA HIS A 123 -0.25 -11.13 -4.86
C HIS A 123 0.75 -11.20 -6.04
N ILE A 124 1.27 -10.04 -6.46
CA ILE A 124 2.11 -9.83 -7.67
C ILE A 124 3.35 -10.72 -7.78
N ASP A 125 3.91 -11.20 -6.68
CA ASP A 125 5.18 -11.96 -6.71
C ASP A 125 5.00 -13.47 -6.55
N GLY A 126 3.76 -13.98 -6.44
CA GLY A 126 3.54 -15.40 -6.13
C GLY A 126 4.19 -15.86 -4.82
N ILE A 127 4.78 -14.94 -4.03
CA ILE A 127 5.44 -15.21 -2.76
C ILE A 127 4.36 -15.52 -1.73
N SER A 128 4.10 -16.83 -1.71
CA SER A 128 3.27 -17.60 -0.81
C SER A 128 1.81 -17.17 -0.79
N ARG A 129 0.95 -18.10 -1.16
CA ARG A 129 0.45 -19.03 -0.15
C ARG A 129 0.32 -20.40 -0.81
N ASP A 130 0.97 -21.42 -0.24
CA ASP A 130 0.48 -22.82 -0.28
C ASP A 130 -1.06 -22.79 -0.26
N GLU A 131 -1.75 -23.67 -0.98
CA GLU A 131 -3.22 -23.71 -0.96
C GLU A 131 -3.79 -23.68 0.48
N SER A 132 -3.06 -24.25 1.46
CA SER A 132 -3.35 -24.21 2.91
C SER A 132 -3.40 -22.79 3.52
N GLN A 133 -2.77 -21.83 2.86
CA GLN A 133 -2.57 -20.45 3.26
C GLN A 133 -3.49 -19.52 2.42
N ARG A 134 -4.15 -19.99 1.35
CA ARG A 134 -5.28 -19.24 0.74
C ARG A 134 -6.46 -19.11 1.73
N TRP A 135 -6.60 -20.11 2.61
CA TRP A 135 -7.68 -20.28 3.58
C TRP A 135 -7.76 -19.25 4.76
N PRO A 136 -6.67 -18.69 5.31
CA PRO A 136 -6.72 -17.61 6.29
C PRO A 136 -7.12 -16.25 5.68
N PHE A 137 -7.17 -16.09 4.35
CA PHE A 137 -7.44 -14.78 3.76
C PHE A 137 -8.91 -14.37 3.90
N GLU A 138 -9.88 -15.28 3.73
CA GLU A 138 -11.29 -14.97 4.01
C GLU A 138 -11.54 -14.60 5.48
N ARG A 139 -10.84 -15.26 6.41
CA ARG A 139 -10.84 -14.91 7.84
C ARG A 139 -10.24 -13.52 8.08
N ASN A 140 -9.18 -13.19 7.34
CA ASN A 140 -8.57 -11.87 7.38
C ASN A 140 -9.49 -10.79 6.80
N LEU A 141 -10.29 -11.09 5.77
CA LEU A 141 -11.30 -10.14 5.25
C LEU A 141 -12.34 -9.78 6.31
N ARG A 142 -12.85 -10.76 7.06
CA ARG A 142 -13.77 -10.53 8.19
C ARG A 142 -13.15 -9.67 9.29
N THR A 143 -11.82 -9.66 9.40
CA THR A 143 -11.09 -8.86 10.40
C THR A 143 -10.76 -7.46 9.88
N TYR A 144 -10.34 -7.34 8.61
CA TYR A 144 -9.89 -6.07 8.05
C TYR A 144 -11.03 -5.16 7.60
N ARG A 145 -12.07 -5.70 6.96
CA ARG A 145 -13.18 -4.87 6.42
C ARG A 145 -13.84 -3.99 7.49
N PRO A 146 -14.17 -4.48 8.70
CA PRO A 146 -14.73 -3.63 9.75
C PRO A 146 -13.80 -2.48 10.17
N VAL A 147 -12.48 -2.71 10.17
CA VAL A 147 -11.50 -1.65 10.51
C VAL A 147 -11.44 -0.59 9.40
N TRP A 148 -11.55 -1.00 8.13
CA TRP A 148 -11.63 -0.05 7.01
C TRP A 148 -12.93 0.76 7.05
N GLU A 149 -14.06 0.11 7.32
CA GLU A 149 -15.35 0.77 7.47
C GLU A 149 -15.33 1.79 8.62
N ALA A 150 -14.78 1.41 9.78
CA ALA A 150 -14.64 2.31 10.93
C ALA A 150 -13.76 3.54 10.63
N ASN A 151 -12.84 3.43 9.68
CA ASN A 151 -11.96 4.52 9.26
C ASN A 151 -12.49 5.34 8.07
N ARG A 152 -13.69 5.03 7.55
CA ARG A 152 -14.26 5.64 6.34
C ARG A 152 -14.34 7.16 6.39
N THR A 153 -14.77 7.71 7.52
CA THR A 153 -14.90 9.17 7.73
C THR A 153 -13.63 9.84 8.26
N GLY A 154 -12.66 9.03 8.72
CA GLY A 154 -11.37 9.47 9.24
C GLY A 154 -10.30 9.49 8.15
N ILE A 155 -9.27 8.65 8.32
CA ILE A 155 -8.11 8.59 7.42
C ILE A 155 -8.47 8.24 5.95
N LEU A 156 -9.65 7.65 5.72
CA LEU A 156 -10.10 7.26 4.39
C LEU A 156 -10.93 8.34 3.67
N ARG A 157 -11.22 9.48 4.31
CA ARG A 157 -12.13 10.51 3.77
C ARG A 157 -11.76 11.02 2.37
N ASN A 158 -10.45 11.08 2.09
CA ASN A 158 -9.88 11.59 0.84
C ASN A 158 -9.20 10.47 0.02
N VAL A 159 -9.67 9.24 0.18
CA VAL A 159 -9.12 8.07 -0.49
C VAL A 159 -10.14 7.53 -1.49
N ARG A 160 -9.65 7.11 -2.66
CA ARG A 160 -10.39 6.33 -3.67
C ARG A 160 -9.56 5.12 -4.07
N SER A 161 -10.22 4.08 -4.57
CA SER A 161 -9.55 2.85 -4.99
C SER A 161 -9.90 2.50 -6.42
N MET A 162 -8.93 2.01 -7.18
CA MET A 162 -9.12 1.59 -8.56
C MET A 162 -9.92 0.30 -8.70
N SER A 163 -9.93 -0.58 -7.68
CA SER A 163 -10.51 -1.91 -7.83
C SER A 163 -10.98 -2.56 -6.53
N GLY A 164 -11.74 -3.64 -6.68
CA GLY A 164 -12.18 -4.53 -5.61
C GLY A 164 -13.12 -3.91 -4.58
N TRP A 165 -13.21 -4.56 -3.43
CA TRP A 165 -14.10 -4.15 -2.35
C TRP A 165 -13.74 -2.77 -1.78
N THR A 166 -12.47 -2.38 -1.83
CA THR A 166 -12.06 -1.03 -1.41
C THR A 166 -12.61 0.04 -2.35
N ALA A 167 -12.82 -0.26 -3.63
CA ALA A 167 -13.52 0.65 -4.55
C ALA A 167 -15.02 0.72 -4.25
N ASP A 168 -15.65 -0.39 -3.84
CA ASP A 168 -17.06 -0.39 -3.39
C ASP A 168 -17.23 0.45 -2.11
N LEU A 169 -16.27 0.36 -1.18
CA LEU A 169 -16.29 1.14 0.06
C LEU A 169 -16.02 2.63 -0.21
N LEU A 170 -14.97 2.95 -0.96
CA LEU A 170 -14.42 4.30 -1.04
C LEU A 170 -14.89 5.08 -2.26
N GLY A 171 -15.40 4.39 -3.28
CA GLY A 171 -15.60 4.92 -4.63
C GLY A 171 -14.32 4.79 -5.48
N ARG A 172 -14.52 4.80 -6.80
CA ARG A 172 -13.45 4.93 -7.80
C ARG A 172 -13.08 6.40 -7.98
N PRO A 173 -11.82 6.72 -8.28
CA PRO A 173 -11.45 8.08 -8.66
C PRO A 173 -11.98 8.37 -10.07
N ASP A 174 -12.31 9.63 -10.31
CA ASP A 174 -12.60 10.18 -11.63
C ASP A 174 -11.85 11.51 -11.81
N GLY A 175 -11.87 12.05 -13.03
CA GLY A 175 -11.18 13.30 -13.37
C GLY A 175 -11.63 14.50 -12.52
N GLN A 176 -12.91 14.56 -12.15
CA GLN A 176 -13.45 15.65 -11.33
C GLN A 176 -12.96 15.55 -9.88
N TRP A 177 -12.86 14.34 -9.33
CA TRP A 177 -12.44 14.12 -7.95
C TRP A 177 -10.94 14.31 -7.75
N ILE A 178 -10.12 13.94 -8.74
CA ILE A 178 -8.65 13.98 -8.64
C ILE A 178 -8.05 15.34 -8.97
N SER A 179 -8.80 16.18 -9.71
CA SER A 179 -8.48 17.60 -9.95
C SER A 179 -8.44 18.41 -8.66
#